data_AF-A6FIE2-F1
#
_entry.id   AF-A6FIE2-F1
#
_cell.length_a   1.000
_cell.length_b   1.000
_cell.length_c   1.000
_cell.angle_alpha   90.00
_cell.angle_beta   90.00
_cell.angle_gamma   90.00
#
_symmetry.space_group_name_H-M   'P 1'
#
loop_
_entity.id
_entity.type
_entity.pdbx_description
1 polymer ?
#
loop_
_entity_poly.entity_id
_entity_poly.type
_entity_poly.pdbx_seq_one_letter_code
_entity_poly.pdbx_strand_id
1 'polypeptide(L)'
;MEEKGYKVNVHHQRDWSSVKQKFGMPNQLKSCHTAVVDGYMVEGHVPEKDIARLLSERPTDITGLTAPGMPQHSPGMAAPGQDYKDFNVIAFDENGNLSLYSKY
;
A
#
# COMPACT_ATOMS: atom_id res chain seq x y z
N MET A 1 -10.39 -6.73 1.26
CA MET A 1 -10.61 -5.72 2.32
C MET A 1 -12.06 -5.74 2.79
N GLU A 2 -13.05 -5.53 1.91
CA GLU A 2 -14.47 -5.56 2.31
C GLU A 2 -14.92 -6.90 2.90
N GLU A 3 -14.50 -8.03 2.31
CA GLU A 3 -14.79 -9.38 2.85
C GLU A 3 -14.23 -9.62 4.26
N LYS A 4 -13.25 -8.83 4.70
CA LYS A 4 -12.68 -8.89 6.05
C LYS A 4 -13.34 -7.91 7.04
N GLY A 5 -14.43 -7.25 6.63
CA GLY A 5 -15.21 -6.35 7.50
C GLY A 5 -14.68 -4.91 7.60
N TYR A 6 -13.69 -4.54 6.80
CA TYR A 6 -13.23 -3.14 6.74
C TYR A 6 -14.25 -2.27 6.01
N LYS A 7 -14.59 -1.12 6.59
CA LYS A 7 -15.42 -0.11 5.92
C LYS A 7 -14.57 0.62 4.87
N VAL A 8 -14.67 0.19 3.62
CA VAL A 8 -13.95 0.78 2.49
C VAL A 8 -14.78 1.91 1.89
N ASN A 9 -14.23 3.13 1.84
CA ASN A 9 -14.82 4.24 1.09
C ASN A 9 -14.00 4.44 -0.18
N VAL A 10 -14.57 4.06 -1.33
CA VAL A 10 -13.89 4.18 -2.62
C VAL A 10 -14.21 5.54 -3.22
N HIS A 11 -13.19 6.39 -3.36
CA HIS A 11 -13.29 7.65 -4.09
C HIS A 11 -12.70 7.48 -5.48
N HIS A 12 -13.52 7.53 -6.53
CA HIS A 12 -13.02 7.57 -7.91
C HIS A 12 -12.62 9.01 -8.27
N GLN A 13 -11.34 9.36 -8.07
CA GLN A 13 -10.77 10.61 -8.59
C GLN A 13 -9.98 10.36 -9.88
N ARG A 14 -10.13 11.27 -10.84
CA ARG A 14 -9.39 11.24 -12.12
C ARG A 14 -7.92 11.62 -11.96
N ASP A 15 -7.60 12.45 -10.97
CA ASP A 15 -6.23 12.91 -10.72
C ASP A 15 -5.86 12.71 -9.26
N TRP A 16 -5.01 11.72 -9.01
CA TRP A 16 -4.46 11.42 -7.69
C TRP A 16 -3.10 12.09 -7.46
N SER A 17 -2.58 12.85 -8.45
CA SER A 17 -1.21 13.35 -8.44
C SER A 17 -0.97 14.29 -7.25
N SER A 18 -1.92 15.20 -6.99
CA SER A 18 -1.85 16.12 -5.86
C SER A 18 -1.96 15.41 -4.50
N VAL A 19 -2.69 14.29 -4.42
CA VAL A 19 -2.75 13.49 -3.19
C VAL A 19 -1.42 12.78 -2.97
N LYS A 20 -0.89 12.11 -4.00
CA LYS A 20 0.43 11.44 -3.95
C LYS A 20 1.54 12.39 -3.50
N GLN A 21 1.55 13.62 -4.01
CA GLN A 21 2.51 14.64 -3.60
C GLN A 21 2.38 15.03 -2.12
N LYS A 22 1.16 15.16 -1.59
CA LYS A 22 0.93 15.49 -0.17
C LYS A 22 1.47 14.43 0.78
N PHE A 23 1.49 13.17 0.36
CA PHE A 23 1.98 12.05 1.17
C PHE A 23 3.49 11.77 0.99
N GLY A 24 4.19 12.55 0.16
CA GLY A 24 5.62 12.36 -0.09
C GLY A 24 5.94 11.17 -1.01
N MET A 25 4.94 10.62 -1.72
CA MET A 25 5.13 9.41 -2.53
C MET A 25 6.13 9.63 -3.67
N PRO A 26 7.28 8.92 -3.68
CA PRO A 26 8.22 9.00 -4.79
C PRO A 26 7.62 8.43 -6.07
N ASN A 27 7.89 9.09 -7.21
CA ASN A 27 7.38 8.65 -8.51
C ASN A 27 7.78 7.21 -8.88
N GLN A 28 8.91 6.72 -8.36
CA GLN A 28 9.42 5.36 -8.59
C GLN A 28 8.58 4.27 -7.90
N LEU A 29 7.75 4.63 -6.92
CA LEU A 29 6.94 3.70 -6.14
C LEU A 29 5.49 3.59 -6.62
N LYS A 30 5.15 4.25 -7.74
CA LYS A 30 3.80 4.24 -8.29
C LYS A 30 3.39 2.82 -8.69
N SER A 31 2.16 2.48 -8.38
CA SER A 31 1.47 1.27 -8.84
C SER A 31 0.15 1.66 -9.55
N CYS A 32 -0.65 0.67 -9.90
CA CYS A 32 -1.88 0.84 -10.68
C CYS A 32 -3.02 1.50 -9.88
N HIS A 33 -2.99 1.41 -8.54
CA HIS A 33 -4.03 1.94 -7.68
C HIS A 33 -3.47 2.45 -6.37
N THR A 34 -4.25 3.35 -5.78
CA THR A 34 -3.92 4.07 -4.55
C THR A 34 -5.14 4.05 -3.64
N ALA A 35 -4.93 3.78 -2.36
CA ALA A 35 -5.93 3.93 -1.32
C ALA A 35 -5.37 4.80 -0.19
N VAL A 36 -6.25 5.44 0.56
CA VAL A 36 -5.92 6.05 1.85
C VAL A 36 -6.76 5.35 2.91
N VAL A 37 -6.10 4.77 3.91
CA VAL A 37 -6.73 4.00 4.98
C VAL A 37 -6.30 4.60 6.31
N ASP A 38 -7.26 5.18 7.04
CA ASP A 38 -7.07 5.75 8.38
C ASP A 38 -5.91 6.78 8.48
N GLY A 39 -5.70 7.54 7.41
CA GLY A 39 -4.64 8.55 7.32
C GLY A 39 -3.32 8.05 6.72
N TYR A 40 -3.20 6.76 6.39
CA TYR A 40 -2.03 6.21 5.69
C TYR A 40 -2.31 5.95 4.22
N MET A 41 -1.31 6.20 3.38
CA MET A 41 -1.37 5.88 1.95
C MET A 41 -0.99 4.42 1.70
N VAL A 42 -1.77 3.72 0.88
CA VAL A 42 -1.49 2.34 0.46
C VAL A 42 -1.47 2.31 -1.06
N GLU A 43 -0.33 1.96 -1.65
CA GLU A 43 -0.11 1.97 -3.08
C GLU A 43 0.13 0.56 -3.62
N GLY A 44 -0.67 0.17 -4.61
CA GLY A 44 -0.58 -1.14 -5.24
C GLY A 44 -1.06 -2.28 -4.35
N HIS A 45 -0.61 -3.48 -4.70
CA HIS A 45 -1.09 -4.74 -4.15
C HIS A 45 -0.46 -5.08 -2.78
N VAL A 46 -0.60 -4.18 -1.80
CA VAL A 46 -0.13 -4.41 -0.43
C VAL A 46 -1.01 -5.49 0.24
N PRO A 47 -0.42 -6.53 0.83
CA PRO A 47 -1.17 -7.56 1.55
C PRO A 47 -1.95 -7.01 2.73
N GLU A 48 -3.17 -7.54 2.92
CA GLU A 48 -4.04 -7.09 3.99
C GLU A 48 -3.41 -7.28 5.37
N LYS A 49 -2.57 -8.31 5.58
CA LYS A 49 -1.88 -8.50 6.86
C LYS A 49 -0.94 -7.32 7.21
N ASP A 50 -0.32 -6.71 6.20
CA ASP A 50 0.56 -5.57 6.41
C ASP A 50 -0.24 -4.29 6.62
N ILE A 51 -1.38 -4.14 5.94
CA ILE A 51 -2.32 -3.04 6.19
C ILE A 51 -2.90 -3.15 7.61
N ALA A 52 -3.31 -4.35 8.03
CA ALA A 52 -3.82 -4.59 9.38
C ALA A 52 -2.76 -4.28 10.45
N ARG A 53 -1.51 -4.69 10.20
CA ARG A 53 -0.38 -4.36 11.07
C ARG A 53 -0.14 -2.84 11.14
N LEU A 54 -0.14 -2.15 10.01
CA LEU A 54 -0.01 -0.69 9.94
C LEU A 54 -1.09 0.01 10.77
N LEU A 55 -2.35 -0.41 10.61
CA LEU A 55 -3.48 0.18 11.33
C LEU A 55 -3.48 -0.16 12.83
N SER A 56 -2.86 -1.27 13.22
CA SER A 56 -2.71 -1.66 14.63
C SER A 56 -1.54 -0.93 15.30
N GLU A 57 -0.41 -0.81 14.62
CA GLU A 57 0.80 -0.18 15.16
C GLU A 57 0.70 1.36 15.11
N ARG A 58 0.00 1.90 14.10
CA ARG A 58 -0.10 3.34 13.80
C ARG A 58 1.24 4.09 13.95
N PRO A 59 2.29 3.65 13.24
CA PRO A 59 3.60 4.31 13.29
C PRO A 59 3.48 5.77 12.84
N THR A 60 4.15 6.68 13.53
CA THR A 60 4.16 8.13 13.22
C THR A 60 5.30 8.54 12.29
N ASP A 61 6.26 7.64 12.09
CA ASP A 61 7.47 7.82 11.28
C ASP A 61 7.27 7.50 9.79
N ILE A 62 6.11 6.95 9.41
CA ILE A 62 5.78 6.64 8.01
C ILE A 62 4.43 7.22 7.63
N THR A 63 4.26 7.52 6.34
CA THR A 63 3.04 8.06 5.76
C THR A 63 2.31 7.04 4.89
N GLY A 64 2.95 5.92 4.54
CA GLY A 64 2.29 4.88 3.77
C GLY A 64 3.12 3.63 3.48
N LEU A 65 2.45 2.68 2.84
CA LEU A 65 3.02 1.44 2.32
C LEU A 65 2.83 1.35 0.80
N THR A 66 3.76 0.72 0.12
CA THR A 66 3.69 0.45 -1.31
C THR A 66 4.16 -0.96 -1.63
N ALA A 67 3.49 -1.62 -2.57
CA ALA A 67 4.00 -2.78 -3.30
C ALA A 67 4.30 -2.31 -4.74
N PRO A 68 5.54 -1.88 -5.03
CA PRO A 68 5.86 -1.19 -6.28
C PRO A 68 5.63 -2.07 -7.52
N GLY A 69 5.17 -1.45 -8.60
CA GLY A 69 4.89 -2.13 -9.87
C GLY A 69 3.65 -3.01 -9.79
N MET A 70 3.75 -4.25 -10.28
CA MET A 70 2.68 -5.25 -10.29
C MET A 70 3.26 -6.64 -10.04
N PRO A 71 3.53 -7.02 -8.79
CA PRO A 71 4.13 -8.32 -8.50
C PRO A 71 3.13 -9.44 -8.80
N GLN A 72 3.53 -10.44 -9.58
CA GLN A 72 2.62 -11.49 -10.06
C GLN A 72 2.00 -12.32 -8.93
N HIS A 73 2.68 -12.48 -7.79
CA HIS A 73 2.17 -13.22 -6.64
C HIS A 73 1.64 -12.29 -5.52
N SER A 74 1.32 -11.04 -5.83
CA SER A 74 0.71 -10.12 -4.86
C SER A 74 -0.81 -10.36 -4.72
N PRO A 75 -1.45 -9.88 -3.64
CA PRO A 75 -2.90 -9.98 -3.45
C PRO A 75 -3.70 -9.47 -4.67
N GLY A 76 -4.59 -10.30 -5.21
CA GLY A 76 -5.36 -9.96 -6.42
C GLY A 76 -4.66 -10.28 -7.75
N MET A 77 -3.38 -10.66 -7.71
CA MET A 77 -2.61 -11.16 -8.87
C MET A 77 -2.26 -12.65 -8.72
N ALA A 78 -1.98 -13.10 -7.48
CA ALA A 78 -1.70 -14.50 -7.18
C ALA A 78 -2.89 -15.42 -7.54
N ALA A 79 -2.57 -16.63 -8.01
CA ALA A 79 -3.58 -17.65 -8.24
C ALA A 79 -4.26 -18.07 -6.92
N PRO A 80 -5.56 -18.43 -6.92
CA PRO A 80 -6.25 -18.87 -5.71
C PRO A 80 -5.50 -20.00 -5.00
N GLY A 81 -5.22 -19.81 -3.70
CA GLY A 81 -4.54 -20.79 -2.86
C GLY A 81 -3.01 -20.76 -2.92
N GLN A 82 -2.39 -19.83 -3.65
CA GLN A 82 -0.94 -19.62 -3.60
C GLN A 82 -0.53 -18.61 -2.53
N ASP A 83 0.60 -18.89 -1.88
CA ASP A 83 1.26 -17.94 -1.00
C ASP A 83 1.82 -16.74 -1.78
N TYR A 84 1.78 -15.58 -1.13
CA TYR A 84 2.39 -14.35 -1.63
C TYR A 84 3.91 -14.46 -1.53
N LYS A 85 4.62 -14.23 -2.65
CA LYS A 85 6.08 -14.35 -2.73
C LYS A 85 6.71 -13.51 -3.82
N ASP A 86 8.03 -13.33 -3.76
CA ASP A 86 8.85 -12.62 -4.76
C ASP A 86 8.54 -11.11 -4.84
N PHE A 87 8.17 -10.48 -3.72
CA PHE A 87 8.01 -9.02 -3.67
C PHE A 87 8.23 -8.44 -2.28
N ASN A 88 8.50 -7.13 -2.27
CA ASN A 88 8.68 -6.39 -1.04
C ASN A 88 7.55 -5.39 -0.87
N VAL A 89 7.11 -5.24 0.37
CA VAL A 89 6.31 -4.10 0.82
C VAL A 89 7.27 -3.09 1.43
N ILE A 90 7.26 -1.90 0.86
CA ILE A 90 8.12 -0.79 1.24
C ILE A 90 7.28 0.23 2.00
N ALA A 91 7.75 0.68 3.15
CA ALA A 91 7.21 1.83 3.84
C ALA A 91 7.92 3.10 3.36
N PHE A 92 7.17 4.20 3.31
CA PHE A 92 7.72 5.51 2.98
C PHE A 92 7.21 6.57 3.95
N ASP A 93 8.02 7.60 4.17
CA ASP A 93 7.68 8.77 4.99
C ASP A 93 7.36 10.01 4.13
N GLU A 94 7.01 11.12 4.80
CA GLU A 94 6.72 12.41 4.15
C GLU A 94 7.91 13.00 3.38
N ASN A 95 9.13 12.61 3.76
CA ASN A 95 10.38 13.05 3.12
C ASN A 95 10.77 12.15 1.93
N GLY A 96 10.01 11.08 1.67
CA GLY A 96 10.31 10.08 0.65
C GLY A 96 11.41 9.09 1.05
N ASN A 97 11.78 9.00 2.33
CA ASN A 97 12.68 7.96 2.83
C ASN A 97 11.98 6.61 2.76
N LEU A 98 12.74 5.58 2.38
CA LEU A 98 12.22 4.24 2.17
C LEU A 98 12.78 3.26 3.20
N SER A 99 11.91 2.41 3.72
CA SER A 99 12.30 1.31 4.59
C SER A 99 11.58 0.02 4.19
N LEU A 100 12.24 -1.12 4.35
CA LEU A 100 11.60 -2.42 4.10
C LEU A 100 10.60 -2.69 5.22
N TYR A 101 9.32 -2.84 4.87
CA TYR A 101 8.27 -3.16 5.84
C TYR A 101 8.05 -4.66 5.96
N SER A 102 7.99 -5.36 4.82
CA SER A 102 7.82 -6.80 4.76
C SER A 102 8.38 -7.37 3.46
N LYS A 103 8.86 -8.61 3.54
CA LYS A 103 9.38 -9.37 2.40
C LYS A 103 8.57 -10.65 2.24
N TYR A 104 8.20 -10.91 1.00
CA TYR A 104 7.48 -12.09 0.54
C TYR A 104 8.33 -12.84 -0.47
#